data_AF-A0A929RE73-F1
#
_entry.id   AF-A0A929RE73-F1
#
_cell.length_a   1.000
_cell.length_b   1.000
_cell.length_c   1.000
_cell.angle_alpha   90.00
_cell.angle_beta   90.00
_cell.angle_gamma   90.00
#
_symmetry.space_group_name_H-M   'P 1'
#
loop_
_entity.id
_entity.type
_entity.pdbx_description
1 polymer ?
#
loop_
_entity_poly.entity_id
_entity_poly.type
_entity_poly.pdbx_seq_one_letter_code
_entity_poly.pdbx_strand_id
1 'polypeptide(L)'
;MIVLVLSAVPEGLRGHVTRWLMEISPGVFVGTLSARVRERLWDIVTENMKTGRAVMVYRARNEQGLEFLTWGDPWKPVDFDGLTLMMRPYYSEGRGQYSEPDPAARQLRKRPAMSNFQKRCKAQGFPRSDRSTR
;
A
#
# COMPACT_ATOMS: atom_id res chain seq x y z
N MET A 1 8.00 5.13 19.82
CA MET A 1 7.03 4.08 19.48
C MET A 1 7.29 3.60 18.07
N ILE A 2 7.38 2.28 17.90
CA ILE A 2 7.44 1.59 16.63
C ILE A 2 6.45 0.42 16.62
N VAL A 3 5.95 0.10 15.44
CA VAL A 3 5.15 -1.10 15.17
C VAL A 3 5.79 -1.81 13.99
N LEU A 4 6.12 -3.08 14.14
CA LEU A 4 6.72 -3.90 13.10
C LEU A 4 5.79 -5.07 12.78
N VAL A 5 5.39 -5.18 11.52
CA VAL A 5 4.55 -6.26 11.00
C VAL A 5 5.42 -7.17 10.14
N LEU A 6 5.43 -8.47 10.44
CA LEU A 6 6.16 -9.52 9.75
C LEU A 6 5.20 -10.61 9.31
N SER A 7 5.28 -11.05 8.06
CA SER A 7 4.43 -12.10 7.51
C SER A 7 5.21 -13.00 6.57
N ALA A 8 4.97 -14.31 6.67
CA ALA A 8 5.71 -15.34 5.94
C ALA A 8 7.24 -15.23 6.10
N VAL A 9 7.70 -14.97 7.33
CA VAL A 9 9.12 -14.83 7.67
C VAL A 9 9.70 -16.12 8.29
N PRO A 10 11.02 -16.37 8.17
CA PRO A 10 11.68 -17.47 8.88
C PRO A 10 11.48 -17.36 10.40
N GLU A 11 11.27 -18.49 11.08
CA GLU A 11 11.01 -18.53 12.53
C GLU A 11 12.12 -17.88 13.36
N GLY A 12 13.38 -18.06 12.93
CA GLY A 12 14.55 -17.46 13.60
C GLY A 12 14.50 -15.93 13.63
N LEU A 13 13.97 -15.27 12.59
CA LEU A 13 13.84 -13.81 12.55
C LEU A 13 12.78 -13.33 13.54
N ARG A 14 11.65 -14.04 13.63
CA ARG A 14 10.58 -13.74 14.59
C ARG A 14 11.13 -13.73 16.03
N GLY A 15 11.81 -14.79 16.42
CA GLY A 15 12.42 -14.91 17.75
C GLY A 15 13.59 -13.93 17.98
N HIS A 16 14.24 -13.44 16.93
CA HIS A 16 15.25 -12.40 17.07
C HIS A 16 14.61 -11.06 17.45
N VAL A 17 13.48 -10.71 16.80
CA VAL A 17 12.78 -9.43 17.01
C VAL A 17 12.20 -9.31 18.42
N THR A 18 11.77 -10.42 19.03
CA THR A 18 11.22 -10.43 20.41
C THR A 18 12.21 -9.98 21.49
N ARG A 19 13.51 -9.90 21.17
CA ARG A 19 14.53 -9.35 22.09
C ARG A 19 14.37 -7.86 22.35
N TRP A 20 13.75 -7.13 21.42
CA TRP A 20 13.56 -5.68 21.52
C TRP A 20 12.10 -5.26 21.54
N LEU A 21 11.22 -6.06 20.94
CA LEU A 21 9.81 -5.73 20.77
C LEU A 21 8.90 -6.78 21.38
N MET A 22 7.72 -6.35 21.82
CA MET A 22 6.68 -7.24 22.33
C MET A 22 5.77 -7.68 21.18
N GLU A 23 5.60 -8.99 20.99
CA GLU A 23 4.63 -9.54 20.05
C GLU A 23 3.22 -9.46 20.65
N ILE A 24 2.34 -8.64 20.06
CA ILE A 24 0.96 -8.44 20.56
C ILE A 24 -0.07 -9.30 19.80
N SER A 25 0.30 -9.77 18.61
CA SER A 25 -0.50 -10.61 17.72
C SER A 25 0.47 -11.33 16.79
N PRO A 26 0.11 -12.48 16.19
CA PRO A 26 1.00 -13.20 15.29
C PRO A 26 1.57 -12.28 14.20
N GLY A 27 2.86 -12.00 14.30
CA GLY A 27 3.60 -11.18 13.33
C GLY A 27 3.50 -9.68 13.56
N VAL A 28 2.89 -9.22 14.65
CA VAL A 28 2.78 -7.80 14.99
C VAL A 28 3.54 -7.52 16.28
N PHE A 29 4.56 -6.68 16.17
CA PHE A 29 5.51 -6.35 17.22
C PHE A 29 5.41 -4.86 17.56
N VAL A 30 5.40 -4.51 18.84
CA VAL A 30 5.29 -3.12 19.31
C VAL A 30 6.34 -2.83 20.37
N GLY A 31 6.87 -1.61 20.36
CA GLY A 31 7.78 -1.15 21.40
C GLY A 31 8.30 0.26 21.17
N THR A 32 9.25 0.70 21.99
CA THR A 32 9.90 2.01 21.83
C THR A 32 11.40 1.82 21.76
N LEU A 33 11.98 2.24 20.63
CA LEU A 33 13.42 2.20 20.36
C LEU A 33 13.90 3.59 19.99
N SER A 34 15.20 3.86 20.20
CA SER A 34 15.85 5.04 19.66
C SER A 34 16.01 4.92 18.13
N ALA A 35 16.22 6.05 17.45
CA ALA A 35 16.39 6.08 15.99
C ALA A 35 17.49 5.11 15.50
N ARG A 36 18.65 5.10 16.18
CA ARG A 36 19.78 4.22 15.88
C ARG A 36 19.43 2.74 16.01
N VAL A 37 18.74 2.36 17.09
CA VAL A 37 18.37 0.95 17.32
C VAL A 37 17.29 0.51 16.33
N ARG A 38 16.35 1.40 16.00
CA ARG A 38 15.35 1.17 14.95
C ARG A 38 15.99 0.91 13.60
N GLU A 39 16.93 1.76 13.18
CA GLU A 39 17.66 1.59 11.90
C GLU A 39 18.40 0.26 11.87
N ARG A 40 19.14 -0.07 12.93
CA ARG A 40 19.83 -1.35 13.01
C ARG A 40 18.89 -2.55 13.01
N LEU A 41 17.75 -2.44 13.69
CA LEU A 41 16.70 -3.48 13.68
C LEU A 41 16.14 -3.66 12.26
N TRP A 42 15.93 -2.57 11.53
CA TRP A 42 15.46 -2.64 10.15
C TRP A 42 16.47 -3.35 9.24
N ASP A 43 17.75 -3.01 9.35
CA ASP A 43 18.81 -3.70 8.61
C ASP A 43 18.80 -5.21 8.89
N ILE A 44 18.78 -5.60 10.17
CA ILE A 44 18.70 -7.02 10.58
C ILE A 44 17.47 -7.69 9.96
N VAL A 45 16.31 -7.04 9.99
CA VAL A 45 15.08 -7.59 9.40
C VAL A 45 15.27 -7.81 7.91
N THR A 46 15.74 -6.79 7.16
CA THR A 46 15.92 -6.88 5.71
C THR A 46 17.01 -7.88 5.29
N GLU A 47 18.15 -7.93 5.98
CA GLU A 47 19.26 -8.86 5.71
C GLU A 47 18.87 -10.32 5.93
N ASN A 48 18.04 -10.59 6.95
CA ASN A 48 17.59 -11.94 7.28
C ASN A 48 16.27 -12.30 6.57
N MET A 49 15.70 -11.38 5.81
CA MET A 49 14.50 -11.60 5.04
C MET A 49 14.84 -12.36 3.75
N LYS A 50 14.49 -13.65 3.69
CA LYS A 50 14.59 -14.42 2.42
C LYS A 50 13.32 -14.28 1.59
N THR A 51 12.18 -14.45 2.25
CA THR A 51 10.83 -14.41 1.66
C THR A 51 9.89 -13.70 2.63
N GLY A 52 8.71 -13.34 2.14
CA GLY A 52 7.66 -12.70 2.94
C GLY A 52 7.67 -11.18 2.85
N ARG A 53 7.03 -10.55 3.83
CA ARG A 53 6.82 -9.10 3.88
C ARG A 53 7.07 -8.54 5.28
N ALA A 54 7.67 -7.36 5.32
CA ALA A 54 7.89 -6.58 6.53
C ALA A 54 7.42 -5.15 6.33
N VAL A 55 6.70 -4.62 7.33
CA VAL A 55 6.30 -3.21 7.39
C VAL A 55 6.67 -2.67 8.76
N MET A 56 7.50 -1.64 8.81
CA MET A 56 7.79 -0.91 10.04
C MET A 56 7.13 0.45 10.00
N VAL A 57 6.37 0.77 11.04
CA VAL A 57 5.82 2.10 11.31
C VAL A 57 6.56 2.68 12.50
N TYR A 58 7.01 3.92 12.41
CA TYR A 58 7.64 4.60 13.53
C TYR A 58 7.22 6.07 13.60
N ARG A 59 7.35 6.65 14.80
CA ARG A 59 7.07 8.07 15.01
C ARG A 59 8.10 8.93 14.27
N ALA A 60 7.63 9.86 13.45
CA ALA A 60 8.44 10.83 12.72
C ALA A 60 8.00 12.26 13.03
N ARG A 61 8.84 13.26 12.69
CA ARG A 61 8.55 14.69 12.88
C ARG A 61 8.00 15.30 11.59
N ASN A 62 6.87 14.79 11.13
CA ASN A 62 6.10 15.28 9.99
C ASN A 62 4.63 15.51 10.42
N GLU A 63 3.79 16.01 9.52
CA GLU A 63 2.39 16.35 9.83
C GLU A 63 1.55 15.15 10.29
N GLN A 64 1.84 13.95 9.76
CA GLN A 64 1.15 12.72 10.13
C GLN A 64 1.70 12.10 11.43
N GLY A 65 2.87 12.54 11.88
CA GLY A 65 3.57 12.02 13.06
C GLY A 65 4.16 10.62 12.88
N LEU A 66 4.20 10.08 11.66
CA LEU A 66 4.63 8.72 11.37
C LEU A 66 5.29 8.57 9.99
N GLU A 67 6.09 7.52 9.85
CA GLU A 67 6.71 7.09 8.59
C GLU A 67 6.67 5.57 8.48
N PHE A 68 6.80 5.08 7.25
CA PHE A 68 6.71 3.67 6.89
C PHE A 68 8.00 3.20 6.23
N LEU A 69 8.47 2.02 6.61
CA LEU A 69 9.45 1.25 5.84
C LEU A 69 8.79 -0.06 5.42
N THR A 70 8.95 -0.43 4.16
CA THR A 70 8.33 -1.63 3.59
C THR A 70 9.37 -2.48 2.88
N TRP A 71 9.33 -3.79 3.10
CA TRP A 71 10.17 -4.76 2.40
C TRP A 71 9.31 -5.93 1.92
N GLY A 72 9.39 -6.25 0.63
CA GLY A 72 8.61 -7.32 0.02
C GLY A 72 7.08 -7.09 0.05
N ASP A 73 6.63 -5.95 0.61
CA ASP A 73 5.22 -5.60 0.62
C ASP A 73 4.85 -4.94 -0.71
N PRO A 74 3.80 -5.43 -1.39
CA PRO A 74 3.20 -4.82 -2.57
C PRO A 74 2.62 -3.43 -2.33
N TRP A 75 2.22 -3.12 -1.09
CA TRP A 75 1.73 -1.81 -0.73
C TRP A 75 2.94 -0.92 -0.46
N LYS A 76 3.11 0.10 -1.29
CA LYS A 76 4.25 1.01 -1.21
C LYS A 76 3.79 2.36 -0.63
N PRO A 77 4.55 2.95 0.31
CA PRO A 77 4.30 4.32 0.73
C PRO A 77 4.61 5.26 -0.44
N VAL A 78 3.68 6.17 -0.76
CA VAL A 78 3.78 7.14 -1.85
C VAL A 78 3.41 8.51 -1.33
N ASP A 79 4.20 9.51 -1.71
CA ASP A 79 3.91 10.91 -1.41
C ASP A 79 2.79 11.44 -2.29
N PHE A 80 1.81 12.09 -1.67
CA PHE A 80 0.71 12.78 -2.33
C PHE A 80 0.49 14.12 -1.65
N ASP A 81 1.02 15.18 -2.27
CA ASP A 81 0.89 16.55 -1.76
C ASP A 81 1.43 16.73 -0.33
N GLY A 82 2.59 16.11 -0.03
CA GLY A 82 3.22 16.15 1.28
C GLY A 82 2.67 15.14 2.30
N LEU A 83 1.59 14.41 1.96
CA LEU A 83 1.06 13.32 2.76
C LEU A 83 1.59 11.98 2.27
N THR A 84 2.13 11.18 3.20
CA THR A 84 2.50 9.79 2.88
C THR A 84 1.25 8.91 2.93
N LEU A 85 0.91 8.28 1.80
CA LEU A 85 -0.23 7.36 1.68
C LEU A 85 0.25 5.97 1.27
N MET A 86 -0.54 4.93 1.56
CA MET A 86 -0.24 3.56 1.12
C MET A 86 -0.89 3.29 -0.24
N MET A 87 -0.08 3.16 -1.28
CA MET A 87 -0.55 2.80 -2.61
C MET A 87 -0.79 1.29 -2.71
N ARG A 88 -2.04 0.91 -2.94
CA ARG A 88 -2.40 -0.47 -3.28
C ARG A 88 -2.32 -0.67 -4.80
N PRO A 89 -1.58 -1.68 -5.30
CA PRO A 89 -1.58 -1.97 -6.74
C PRO A 89 -2.98 -2.35 -7.22
N TYR A 90 -3.35 -1.84 -8.39
CA TYR A 90 -4.64 -2.15 -9.03
C TYR A 90 -4.54 -3.50 -9.75
N TYR A 91 -5.34 -4.48 -9.34
CA TYR A 91 -5.43 -5.76 -10.03
C TYR A 91 -6.27 -5.62 -11.31
N SER A 92 -5.75 -6.08 -12.45
CA SER A 92 -6.58 -6.57 -13.55
C SER A 92 -6.86 -8.05 -13.30
N GLU A 93 -8.05 -8.34 -12.76
CA GLU A 93 -8.72 -9.65 -12.73
C GLU A 93 -8.03 -10.81 -11.98
N GLY A 94 -8.73 -11.30 -10.93
CA GLY A 94 -8.67 -12.71 -10.54
C GLY A 94 -7.45 -13.17 -9.72
N ARG A 95 -7.70 -13.42 -8.43
CA ARG A 95 -6.83 -14.03 -7.41
C ARG A 95 -5.79 -13.10 -6.79
N GLY A 96 -5.86 -12.98 -5.47
CA GLY A 96 -4.98 -12.17 -4.64
C GLY A 96 -3.53 -12.66 -4.60
N GLN A 97 -2.81 -12.53 -5.71
CA GLN A 97 -1.35 -12.58 -5.75
C GLN A 97 -0.82 -11.27 -6.28
N TYR A 98 0.01 -10.65 -5.46
CA TYR A 98 0.64 -9.37 -5.74
C TYR A 98 1.64 -9.49 -6.89
N SER A 99 1.25 -9.06 -8.09
CA SER A 99 2.15 -8.76 -9.20
C SER A 99 2.36 -7.25 -9.30
N GLU A 100 3.59 -6.84 -9.65
CA GLU A 100 3.82 -5.44 -10.04
C GLU A 100 2.96 -5.11 -11.27
N PRO A 101 2.34 -3.91 -11.33
CA PRO A 101 1.46 -3.56 -12.44
C PRO A 101 2.26 -3.57 -13.74
N ASP A 102 1.82 -4.38 -14.70
CA ASP A 102 2.44 -4.49 -16.02
C ASP A 102 2.57 -3.09 -16.66
N PRO A 103 3.79 -2.62 -16.99
CA PRO A 103 3.98 -1.32 -17.62
C PRO A 103 3.20 -1.17 -18.94
N ALA A 104 2.88 -2.27 -19.63
CA ALA A 104 2.06 -2.26 -20.84
C ALA A 104 0.57 -1.97 -20.57
N ALA A 105 0.04 -2.35 -19.39
CA ALA A 105 -1.34 -2.08 -19.00
C ALA A 105 -1.61 -0.56 -18.82
N ARG A 106 -0.55 0.23 -18.56
CA ARG A 106 -0.65 1.70 -18.49
C ARG A 106 -0.94 2.33 -19.86
N GLN A 107 -0.49 1.70 -20.95
CA GLN A 107 -0.71 2.19 -22.32
C GLN A 107 -2.08 1.83 -22.90
N LEU A 108 -2.73 0.76 -22.43
CA LEU A 108 -4.04 0.32 -22.96
C LEU A 108 -5.23 1.18 -22.52
N ARG A 109 -5.07 2.08 -21.54
CA ARG A 109 -6.16 2.96 -21.07
C ARG A 109 -6.21 4.27 -21.84
N LYS A 110 -6.29 4.23 -23.17
CA LYS A 110 -6.88 5.36 -23.92
C LYS A 110 -8.36 5.37 -23.60
N ARG A 111 -8.78 6.23 -22.65
CA ARG A 111 -10.20 6.52 -22.43
C ARG A 111 -10.82 6.85 -23.79
N PRO A 112 -11.91 6.19 -24.21
CA PRO A 112 -12.58 6.58 -25.44
C PRO A 112 -12.96 8.06 -25.35
N ALA A 113 -12.68 8.82 -26.42
CA ALA A 113 -12.84 10.28 -26.44
C ALA A 113 -14.27 10.76 -26.14
N MET A 114 -15.26 9.86 -26.23
CA MET A 114 -16.67 10.14 -25.96
C MET A 114 -17.29 9.03 -25.10
N SER A 115 -18.01 9.45 -24.08
CA SER A 115 -18.85 8.59 -23.24
C SER A 115 -19.94 7.90 -24.07
N ASN A 116 -20.34 6.68 -23.67
CA ASN A 116 -21.46 5.97 -24.29
C ASN A 116 -22.77 6.77 -24.23
N PHE A 117 -22.92 7.64 -23.22
CA PHE A 117 -24.03 8.59 -23.13
C PHE A 117 -23.98 9.64 -24.25
N GLN A 118 -22.81 10.21 -24.52
CA GLN A 118 -22.63 11.19 -25.60
C GLN A 118 -22.79 10.55 -26.98
N LYS A 119 -22.36 9.30 -27.16
CA LYS A 119 -22.62 8.52 -28.39
C LYS A 119 -24.13 8.33 -28.62
N ARG A 120 -24.88 7.96 -27.57
CA ARG A 120 -26.34 7.82 -27.63
C ARG A 120 -27.04 9.14 -27.95
N CYS A 121 -26.63 10.24 -27.31
CA CYS A 121 -27.21 11.56 -27.58
C CYS A 121 -26.96 12.03 -29.02
N LYS A 122 -25.79 11.74 -29.61
CA LYS A 122 -25.52 12.03 -31.03
C LYS A 122 -26.33 11.14 -31.99
N ALA A 123 -26.54 9.87 -31.64
CA ALA A 123 -27.20 8.91 -32.53
C ALA A 123 -28.74 9.01 -32.51
N GLN A 124 -29.34 9.28 -31.35
CA GLN A 124 -30.80 9.22 -31.16
C GLN A 124 -31.41 10.59 -30.82
N GLY A 125 -30.60 11.65 -30.79
CA GLY A 125 -31.01 12.95 -30.25
C GLY A 125 -31.08 12.92 -28.72
N PHE A 126 -31.05 14.09 -28.10
CA PHE A 126 -31.19 14.20 -26.65
C PHE A 126 -32.62 13.78 -26.26
N PRO A 127 -32.82 12.94 -25.23
CA PRO A 127 -34.16 12.62 -24.75
C PRO A 127 -34.87 13.93 -24.41
N ARG A 128 -36.00 14.21 -25.06
CA ARG A 128 -36.83 15.36 -24.70
C ARG A 128 -37.28 15.15 -23.26
N SER A 129 -36.89 16.04 -22.37
CA SER A 129 -37.37 16.01 -21.01
C SER A 129 -38.86 16.31 -21.03
N ASP A 130 -39.69 15.34 -20.68
CA ASP A 130 -41.13 15.53 -20.44
C ASP A 130 -41.38 16.27 -19.12
N ARG A 131 -40.68 17.40 -18.91
CA ARG A 131 -41.06 18.38 -17.91
C ARG A 131 -41.84 19.49 -18.61
N SER A 132 -43.10 19.19 -18.90
CA SER A 132 -44.12 20.21 -19.12
C SER A 132 -45.22 20.03 -18.08
N THR A 133 -45.44 21.10 -17.32
CA THR A 133 -46.67 21.50 -16.60
C THR A 133 -47.31 20.51 -15.62
N ARG A 134 -47.01 20.71 -14.33
CA ARG A 134 -47.98 21.06 -13.27
C ARG A 134 -47.25 21.65 -12.08
#